data_AF-A0A1T5GM69-F1
#
_entry.id   AF-A0A1T5GM69-F1
#
_cell.length_a   1.000
_cell.length_b   1.000
_cell.length_c   1.000
_cell.angle_alpha   90.00
_cell.angle_beta   90.00
_cell.angle_gamma   90.00
#
_symmetry.space_group_name_H-M   'P 1'
#
loop_
_entity.id
_entity.type
_entity.pdbx_description
1 polymer ?
#
loop_
_entity_poly.entity_id
_entity_poly.type
_entity_poly.pdbx_seq_one_letter_code
_entity_poly.pdbx_strand_id
1 'polypeptide(L)' 'MGRDNKQGQSANKGSLPQTPKKQKIAPNKVSEEFSQEFMNLINTVTKEGKTKK' A
#
# COMPACT_ATOMS: atom_id res chain seq x y z
N MET A 1 16.85 28.92 -33.11
CA MET A 1 15.45 28.71 -32.68
C MET A 1 15.45 28.41 -31.18
N GLY A 2 15.10 29.40 -30.36
CA GLY A 2 15.14 29.30 -28.90
C GLY A 2 14.07 28.32 -28.41
N ARG A 3 14.46 27.39 -27.53
CA ARG A 3 13.54 26.45 -26.89
C ARG A 3 12.59 27.26 -26.00
N ASP A 4 11.34 27.37 -26.42
CA ASP A 4 10.25 27.97 -25.65
C ASP A 4 10.09 27.16 -24.35
N ASN A 5 10.56 27.71 -23.23
CA ASN A 5 10.54 27.07 -21.93
C ASN A 5 9.15 27.18 -21.31
N LYS A 6 8.16 26.51 -21.91
CA LYS A 6 6.84 26.32 -21.30
C LYS A 6 6.87 25.10 -20.38
N GLN A 7 7.72 25.16 -19.35
CA GLN A 7 7.52 24.32 -18.17
C GLN A 7 6.32 24.90 -17.41
N GLY A 8 5.11 24.54 -17.88
CA GLY A 8 3.88 24.81 -17.15
C GLY A 8 4.05 24.37 -15.71
N GLN A 9 3.67 25.25 -14.77
CA GLN A 9 3.81 24.99 -13.35
C GLN A 9 3.09 23.69 -13.01
N SER A 10 3.85 22.59 -12.90
CA SER A 10 3.30 21.33 -12.45
C SER A 10 2.98 21.53 -10.96
N ALA A 11 1.71 21.38 -10.61
CA ALA A 11 1.22 21.52 -9.24
C ALA A 11 1.85 20.50 -8.25
N ASN A 12 2.72 19.62 -8.74
CA ASN A 12 3.38 18.55 -7.99
C ASN A 12 4.90 18.74 -7.84
N LYS A 13 5.52 19.84 -8.32
CA LYS A 13 7.00 20.01 -8.25
C LYS A 13 7.58 20.17 -6.83
N GLY A 14 6.78 20.42 -5.80
CA GLY A 14 7.25 20.64 -4.42
C GLY A 14 6.65 19.73 -3.35
N SER A 15 5.76 18.82 -3.74
CA SER A 15 5.10 17.92 -2.81
C SER A 15 5.73 16.55 -2.92
N LEU A 16 6.21 16.00 -1.79
CA LEU A 16 6.39 14.56 -1.65
C LEU A 16 5.12 13.85 -2.13
N PRO A 17 5.20 12.61 -2.65
CA PRO A 17 3.99 11.84 -2.97
C PRO A 17 3.09 11.89 -1.74
N GLN A 18 1.96 12.62 -1.88
CA GLN A 18 1.07 12.86 -0.78
C GLN A 18 0.64 11.49 -0.29
N THR A 19 0.82 11.21 1.00
CA THR A 19 0.27 9.97 1.57
C THR A 19 -1.19 9.92 1.15
N PRO A 20 -1.67 8.75 0.67
CA PRO A 20 -3.03 8.66 0.16
C PRO A 20 -3.98 9.27 1.19
N LYS A 21 -4.72 10.32 0.78
CA LYS A 21 -5.59 11.10 1.69
C LYS A 21 -6.58 10.24 2.46
N LYS A 22 -6.86 9.04 1.95
CA LYS A 22 -7.68 8.01 2.56
C LYS A 22 -6.89 6.70 2.52
N GLN A 23 -6.35 6.29 3.66
CA GLN A 23 -5.84 4.94 3.84
C GLN A 23 -7.04 3.97 3.87
N LYS A 24 -6.91 2.80 3.25
CA LYS A 24 -7.98 1.77 3.25
C LYS A 24 -8.28 1.26 4.66
N ILE A 25 -7.27 1.32 5.53
CA ILE A 25 -7.31 0.84 6.90
C ILE A 25 -7.09 2.04 7.80
N ALA A 26 -7.91 2.18 8.84
CA ALA A 26 -7.71 3.22 9.84
C ALA A 26 -6.38 2.96 10.58
N PRO A 27 -5.55 3.97 10.89
CA PRO A 27 -4.25 3.79 11.54
C PRO A 27 -4.32 2.93 12.82
N ASN A 28 -5.40 3.09 13.59
CA ASN A 28 -5.62 2.37 14.85
C ASN A 28 -5.99 0.89 14.67
N LYS A 29 -6.31 0.46 13.44
CA LYS A 29 -6.74 -0.90 13.11
C LYS A 29 -5.71 -1.69 12.31
N VAL A 30 -4.61 -1.06 11.92
CA VAL A 30 -3.57 -1.69 11.09
C VAL A 30 -2.98 -2.93 11.76
N SER A 31 -2.71 -2.86 13.07
CA SER A 31 -2.13 -3.99 13.81
C SER A 31 -3.09 -5.19 13.90
N GLU A 32 -4.37 -4.94 14.11
CA GLU A 32 -5.40 -5.97 14.23
C GLU A 32 -5.64 -6.67 12.90
N GLU A 33 -5.87 -5.91 11.82
CA GLU A 33 -6.12 -6.47 10.49
C GLU A 33 -4.89 -7.25 9.98
N PHE A 34 -3.68 -6.72 10.18
CA PHE A 34 -2.44 -7.40 9.82
C PHE A 34 -2.28 -8.74 10.55
N SER A 35 -2.56 -8.78 11.85
CA SER A 35 -2.45 -10.02 12.64
C SER A 35 -3.45 -11.07 12.18
N GLN A 36 -4.69 -10.65 11.87
CA GLN A 36 -5.74 -11.55 11.36
C GLN A 36 -5.36 -12.14 9.99
N GLU A 37 -4.91 -11.32 9.05
CA GLU A 37 -4.47 -11.79 7.73
C GLU A 37 -3.26 -12.73 7.84
N PHE A 38 -2.30 -12.41 8.70
CA PHE A 38 -1.13 -13.24 8.91
C PHE A 38 -1.48 -14.61 9.53
N MET A 39 -2.39 -14.64 10.52
CA MET A 39 -2.88 -15.90 11.09
C MET A 39 -3.65 -16.73 10.07
N ASN A 40 -4.46 -16.08 9.23
CA ASN A 40 -5.16 -16.76 8.14
C ASN A 40 -4.18 -17.42 7.16
N LEU A 41 -3.09 -16.73 6.80
CA LEU A 41 -2.04 -17.28 5.96
C LEU A 41 -1.33 -18.49 6.60
N ILE A 42 -1.01 -18.41 7.89
CA ILE A 42 -0.43 -19.56 8.60
C ILE A 42 -1.41 -20.74 8.61
N ASN A 43 -2.69 -20.47 8.82
CA ASN A 43 -3.72 -21.50 8.82
C ASN A 43 -3.92 -22.13 7.44
N THR A 44 -3.79 -21.39 6.33
CA THR A 44 -3.87 -21.99 4.99
C THR A 44 -2.65 -22.87 4.71
N VAL A 45 -1.44 -22.37 4.96
CA VAL A 45 -0.19 -23.12 4.75
C VAL A 45 -0.17 -24.41 5.59
N THR A 46 -0.57 -24.33 6.85
CA THR A 46 -0.60 -25.51 7.74
C THR A 46 -1.69 -26.51 7.39
N LYS A 47 -2.81 -26.06 6.80
CA LYS A 47 -3.87 -26.96 6.29
C LYS A 47 -3.43 -27.66 5.00
N GLU A 48 -2.82 -26.94 4.06
CA GLU A 48 -2.35 -27.51 2.80
C GLU A 48 -1.23 -28.56 3.00
N GLY A 49 -0.38 -28.37 4.00
CA GLY A 49 0.64 -29.35 4.39
C GLY A 49 0.08 -30.63 5.01
N LYS A 50 -1.16 -30.61 5.54
CA LYS A 50 -1.84 -31.78 6.12
C LYS A 50 -2.61 -32.60 5.09
N THR A 51 -3.07 -31.98 4.01
CA THR A 51 -3.82 -32.66 2.93
C THR A 51 -2.93 -33.42 1.92
N LYS A 52 -1.60 -33.28 2.00
CA LYS A 52 -0.64 -33.95 1.10
C LYS A 52 0.06 -35.18 1.73
N LYS A 53 -0.47 -35.74 2.82
CA LYS A 53 0.05 -36.97 3.44
C LYS A 53 -0.94 -38.11 3.32
#